data_AF-A0A2E7H1V1-F1
#
_entry.id   AF-A0A2E7H1V1-F1
#
_cell.length_a   1.000
_cell.length_b   1.000
_cell.length_c   1.000
_cell.angle_alpha   90.00
_cell.angle_beta   90.00
_cell.angle_gamma   90.00
#
_symmetry.space_group_name_H-M   'P 1'
#
loop_
_entity.id
_entity.type
_entity.pdbx_description
1 polymer ?
#
loop_
_entity_poly.entity_id
_entity_poly.type
_entity_poly.pdbx_seq_one_letter_code
_entity_poly.pdbx_strand_id
1 'polypeptide(L)'
;MVTWADADAAVETERVARIKRVENATLGTALLLLLCALWLAWPSMRGLINGEGVVLSSFGAPLLLIVWGIFVQDLTLDEAVARSRVASATTVAWPPLLCLGALGLGEGTAQTAGSVLVLLAGLACRQLSHRTMRGHFGVLRYRAILTGIGSLSAVALALTQGEGLNTVSGVVAAVVCVLGLGDTVHSWTVGDDQKVERKRFKKRLDALEVRLLELKAQGAAVAQAASLLTTAKEEGHVDPVYGMRLLDESEEDMERALSLAGDVEIIRNDALSAVEAAETIAPIVRRPRKAYDMGEREVSLGSLREGELLFRQAKKRASEIVEWWEKAESVLLEATRALDGKEGAGIKHLRDLLADAQTNLDNERPKEAFEFASVIPQQLEADGDALDRAATALEEAQRTVAQSDGLDTSEMDARLEQAGEALASGNASQAIGLADGVVRTVERERAAMDDVLRALKQKKKLMKRFEGRDDQAAWEARLQDIVKAADDRVWSHAGMLLEQMTSDLDSEGHAMSEAKELHAFVVEQWSVLRNQSEAANIKAVDEDRRACEEAIAKAMDHLEVGRLQEGLQELGEADAAMERLRRRI
;
A
#
# COMPACT_ATOMS: atom_id res chain seq x y z
N MET A 1 -12.16 -28.78 29.33
CA MET A 1 -13.29 -27.88 29.03
C MET A 1 -14.67 -28.47 29.36
N VAL A 2 -14.81 -29.78 29.59
CA VAL A 2 -16.13 -30.41 29.85
C VAL A 2 -16.63 -30.26 31.30
N THR A 3 -15.75 -30.09 32.30
CA THR A 3 -16.13 -30.05 33.72
C THR A 3 -16.78 -28.74 34.20
N TRP A 4 -16.55 -27.64 33.48
CA TRP A 4 -17.12 -26.32 33.83
C TRP A 4 -18.54 -26.15 33.30
N ALA A 5 -18.84 -26.73 32.13
CA ALA A 5 -20.19 -26.74 31.58
C ALA A 5 -21.18 -27.53 32.46
N ASP A 6 -20.74 -28.63 33.07
CA ASP A 6 -21.56 -29.40 34.02
C ASP A 6 -21.79 -28.67 35.35
N ALA A 7 -20.83 -27.86 35.80
CA ALA A 7 -20.97 -27.05 37.02
C ALA A 7 -21.94 -25.88 36.81
N ASP A 8 -21.83 -25.18 35.69
CA ASP A 8 -22.76 -24.09 35.34
C ASP A 8 -24.17 -24.64 35.10
N ALA A 9 -24.31 -25.78 34.41
CA ALA A 9 -25.60 -26.46 34.24
C ALA A 9 -26.18 -26.96 35.57
N ALA A 10 -25.36 -27.47 36.50
CA ALA A 10 -25.79 -27.84 37.85
C ALA A 10 -26.26 -26.64 38.67
N VAL A 11 -25.58 -25.49 38.55
CA VAL A 11 -25.98 -24.24 39.20
C VAL A 11 -27.27 -23.68 38.61
N GLU A 12 -27.44 -23.73 37.29
CA GLU A 12 -28.67 -23.31 36.62
C GLU A 12 -29.86 -24.20 36.99
N THR A 13 -29.67 -25.51 37.01
CA THR A 13 -30.72 -26.47 37.42
C THR A 13 -31.12 -26.29 38.88
N GLU A 14 -30.16 -26.05 39.79
CA GLU A 14 -30.45 -25.67 41.19
C GLU A 14 -31.16 -24.31 41.31
N ARG A 15 -30.78 -23.30 40.51
CA ARG A 15 -31.46 -22.00 40.47
C ARG A 15 -32.91 -22.16 40.03
N VAL A 16 -33.17 -22.90 38.95
CA VAL A 16 -34.52 -23.18 38.46
C VAL A 16 -35.32 -23.97 39.49
N ALA A 17 -34.72 -24.97 40.14
CA ALA A 17 -35.37 -25.72 41.21
C ALA A 17 -35.70 -24.86 42.45
N ARG A 18 -34.86 -23.87 42.79
CA ARG A 18 -35.13 -22.90 43.86
C ARG A 18 -36.24 -21.93 43.49
N ILE A 19 -36.23 -21.37 42.28
CA ILE A 19 -37.28 -20.48 41.78
C ILE A 19 -38.62 -21.22 41.80
N LYS A 20 -38.67 -22.45 41.27
CA LYS A 20 -39.88 -23.27 41.26
C LYS A 20 -40.40 -23.60 42.67
N ARG A 21 -39.51 -23.85 43.64
CA ARG A 21 -39.90 -24.04 45.05
C ARG A 21 -40.50 -22.77 45.66
N VAL A 22 -39.91 -21.61 45.36
CA VAL A 22 -40.40 -20.31 45.80
C VAL A 22 -41.76 -20.01 45.16
N GLU A 23 -41.91 -20.21 43.85
CA GLU A 23 -43.19 -20.07 43.14
C GLU A 23 -44.28 -20.98 43.72
N ASN A 24 -43.98 -22.26 43.95
CA ASN A 24 -44.94 -23.18 44.57
C ASN A 24 -45.33 -22.76 45.99
N ALA A 25 -44.37 -22.29 46.79
CA ALA A 25 -44.65 -21.76 48.13
C ALA A 25 -45.54 -20.51 48.05
N THR A 26 -45.29 -19.62 47.09
CA THR A 26 -46.07 -18.38 46.92
C THR A 26 -47.48 -18.66 46.47
N LEU A 27 -47.66 -19.59 45.53
CA LEU A 27 -48.97 -20.04 45.07
C LEU A 27 -49.74 -20.69 46.23
N GLY A 28 -49.05 -21.50 47.04
CA GLY A 28 -49.62 -22.06 48.28
C GLY A 28 -50.06 -20.98 49.27
N THR A 29 -49.22 -19.97 49.52
CA THR A 29 -49.57 -18.84 50.41
C THR A 29 -50.71 -17.98 49.87
N ALA A 30 -50.76 -17.75 48.55
CA ALA A 30 -51.82 -16.98 47.91
C ALA A 30 -53.17 -17.71 47.98
N LEU A 31 -53.18 -19.03 47.74
CA LEU A 31 -54.37 -19.86 47.91
C LEU A 31 -54.86 -19.87 49.37
N LEU A 32 -53.93 -19.93 50.32
CA LEU A 32 -54.25 -19.88 51.76
C LEU A 32 -54.84 -18.52 52.15
N LEU A 33 -54.28 -17.42 51.65
CA LEU A 33 -54.81 -16.07 51.85
C LEU A 33 -56.20 -15.90 51.22
N LEU A 34 -56.43 -16.46 50.04
CA LEU A 34 -57.77 -16.47 49.41
C LEU A 34 -58.78 -17.27 50.24
N LEU A 35 -58.40 -18.44 50.76
CA LEU A 35 -59.25 -19.21 51.66
C LEU A 35 -59.56 -18.45 52.96
N CYS A 36 -58.58 -17.76 53.53
CA CYS A 36 -58.78 -16.93 54.72
C CYS A 36 -59.68 -15.71 54.43
N ALA A 37 -59.51 -15.05 53.29
CA ALA A 37 -60.37 -13.96 52.87
C ALA A 37 -61.81 -14.43 52.65
N LEU A 38 -61.98 -15.60 52.03
CA LEU A 38 -63.29 -16.23 51.84
C LEU A 38 -63.93 -16.61 53.19
N TRP A 39 -63.14 -17.12 54.13
CA TRP A 39 -63.58 -17.44 55.49
C TRP A 39 -64.06 -16.19 56.24
N LEU A 40 -63.33 -15.07 56.14
CA LEU A 40 -63.71 -13.80 56.75
C LEU A 40 -64.94 -13.17 56.09
N ALA A 41 -65.11 -13.36 54.77
CA ALA A 41 -66.29 -12.93 54.04
C ALA A 41 -67.50 -13.87 54.23
N TRP A 42 -67.30 -15.06 54.79
CA TRP A 42 -68.32 -16.11 54.90
C TRP A 42 -69.57 -15.69 55.68
N PRO A 43 -69.48 -15.00 56.84
CA PRO A 43 -70.66 -14.56 57.58
C PRO A 43 -71.55 -13.62 56.76
N SER A 44 -70.94 -12.67 56.03
CA SER A 44 -71.65 -11.75 55.14
C SER A 44 -72.20 -12.42 53.88
N MET A 45 -71.48 -13.39 53.31
CA MET A 45 -71.96 -14.19 52.18
C MET A 45 -73.15 -15.06 52.59
N ARG A 46 -73.12 -15.63 53.81
CA ARG A 46 -74.24 -16.41 54.36
C ARG A 46 -75.47 -15.55 54.61
N GLY A 47 -75.29 -14.32 55.10
CA GLY A 47 -76.38 -13.33 55.23
C GLY A 47 -77.03 -13.03 53.88
N LEU A 48 -76.22 -12.76 52.84
CA LEU A 48 -76.69 -12.52 51.47
C LEU A 48 -77.48 -13.72 50.89
N ILE A 49 -76.99 -14.95 51.11
CA ILE A 49 -77.65 -16.19 50.62
C ILE A 49 -78.99 -16.43 51.35
N ASN A 50 -79.09 -16.01 52.62
CA ASN A 50 -80.29 -16.16 53.44
C ASN A 50 -81.29 -14.99 53.30
N GLY A 51 -81.00 -14.00 52.46
CA GLY A 51 -81.86 -12.84 52.22
C GLY A 51 -81.78 -11.73 53.28
N GLU A 52 -80.80 -11.79 54.19
CA GLU A 52 -80.49 -10.71 55.13
C GLU A 52 -79.50 -9.74 54.47
N GLY A 53 -79.78 -8.43 54.53
CA GLY A 53 -79.01 -7.41 53.81
C GLY A 53 -77.49 -7.46 54.10
N VAL A 54 -76.69 -7.01 53.13
CA VAL A 54 -75.23 -7.00 53.22
C VAL A 54 -74.72 -5.80 54.03
N VAL A 55 -73.95 -6.09 55.07
CA VAL A 55 -73.18 -5.06 55.80
C VAL A 55 -71.88 -4.80 55.04
N LEU A 56 -71.81 -3.73 54.25
CA LEU A 56 -70.66 -3.45 53.38
C LEU A 56 -69.33 -3.29 54.16
N SER A 57 -69.38 -2.90 55.43
CA SER A 57 -68.19 -2.76 56.28
C SER A 57 -67.51 -4.09 56.62
N SER A 58 -68.18 -5.24 56.48
CA SER A 58 -67.57 -6.55 56.73
C SER A 58 -66.64 -7.02 55.61
N PHE A 59 -66.74 -6.44 54.41
CA PHE A 59 -65.89 -6.78 53.25
C PHE A 59 -64.53 -6.08 53.27
N GLY A 60 -64.30 -5.12 54.16
CA GLY A 60 -63.02 -4.38 54.23
C GLY A 60 -61.82 -5.28 54.53
N ALA A 61 -61.93 -6.16 55.54
CA ALA A 61 -60.84 -7.06 55.92
C ALA A 61 -60.51 -8.12 54.85
N PRO A 62 -61.51 -8.81 54.25
CA PRO A 62 -61.28 -9.70 53.11
C PRO A 62 -60.62 -9.00 51.91
N LEU A 63 -61.05 -7.78 51.56
CA LEU A 63 -60.49 -7.01 50.45
C LEU A 63 -59.02 -6.63 50.71
N LEU A 64 -58.70 -6.18 51.93
CA LEU A 64 -57.33 -5.89 52.34
C LEU A 64 -56.43 -7.12 52.29
N LEU A 65 -56.92 -8.29 52.66
CA LEU A 65 -56.18 -9.55 52.55
C LEU A 65 -55.90 -9.95 51.10
N ILE A 66 -56.85 -9.74 50.19
CA ILE A 66 -56.66 -10.00 48.75
C ILE A 66 -55.60 -9.04 48.18
N VAL A 67 -55.69 -7.75 48.51
CA VAL A 67 -54.68 -6.74 48.12
C VAL A 67 -53.30 -7.10 48.67
N TRP A 68 -53.22 -7.55 49.93
CA TRP A 68 -51.96 -8.04 50.51
C TRP A 68 -51.45 -9.31 49.82
N GLY A 69 -52.33 -10.20 49.37
CA GLY A 69 -51.95 -11.38 48.60
C GLY A 69 -51.15 -11.05 47.34
N ILE A 70 -51.46 -9.93 46.67
CA ILE A 70 -50.72 -9.44 45.49
C ILE A 70 -49.30 -9.02 45.89
N PHE A 71 -49.14 -8.28 46.99
CA PHE A 71 -47.82 -7.84 47.46
C PHE A 71 -46.94 -8.98 47.99
N VAL A 72 -47.55 -10.04 48.56
CA VAL A 72 -46.81 -11.23 49.00
C VAL A 72 -46.22 -11.99 47.80
N GLN A 73 -46.92 -12.03 46.66
CA GLN A 73 -46.41 -12.60 45.42
C GLN A 73 -45.25 -11.77 44.85
N ASP A 74 -45.32 -10.43 44.94
CA ASP A 74 -44.23 -9.55 44.51
C ASP A 74 -42.97 -9.69 45.42
N LEU A 75 -43.12 -10.12 46.68
CA LEU A 75 -42.00 -10.27 47.63
C LEU A 75 -41.04 -11.41 47.25
N THR A 76 -41.50 -12.33 46.41
CA THR A 76 -40.76 -13.51 45.97
C THR A 76 -40.19 -13.43 44.56
N LEU A 77 -40.60 -12.42 43.79
CA LEU A 77 -40.07 -12.14 42.47
C LEU A 77 -38.83 -11.25 42.60
N ASP A 78 -37.66 -11.72 42.14
CA ASP A 78 -36.41 -10.93 42.17
C ASP A 78 -36.32 -9.95 40.98
N GLU A 79 -37.44 -9.29 40.67
CA GLU A 79 -37.53 -8.30 39.60
C GLU A 79 -37.37 -6.88 40.18
N ALA A 80 -36.72 -5.97 39.43
CA ALA A 80 -36.54 -4.58 39.86
C ALA A 80 -37.88 -3.86 40.14
N VAL A 81 -38.91 -4.13 39.32
CA VAL A 81 -40.24 -3.53 39.47
C VAL A 81 -40.98 -4.09 40.68
N ALA A 82 -40.90 -5.39 40.93
CA ALA A 82 -41.49 -6.02 42.12
C ALA A 82 -40.83 -5.51 43.41
N ARG A 83 -39.49 -5.43 43.45
CA ARG A 83 -38.74 -4.87 44.59
C ARG A 83 -39.12 -3.41 44.87
N SER A 84 -39.28 -2.58 43.84
CA SER A 84 -39.71 -1.18 44.00
C SER A 84 -41.13 -1.07 44.56
N ARG A 85 -42.07 -1.90 44.09
CA ARG A 85 -43.46 -1.93 44.59
C ARG A 85 -43.54 -2.37 46.04
N VAL A 86 -42.86 -3.47 46.40
CA VAL A 86 -42.80 -3.99 47.77
C VAL A 86 -42.11 -3.00 48.72
N ALA A 87 -40.99 -2.42 48.27
CA ALA A 87 -40.30 -1.40 49.04
C ALA A 87 -41.17 -0.16 49.26
N SER A 88 -41.90 0.29 48.23
CA SER A 88 -42.80 1.44 48.34
C SER A 88 -43.96 1.15 49.32
N ALA A 89 -44.62 -0.01 49.16
CA ALA A 89 -45.74 -0.41 50.01
C ALA A 89 -45.34 -0.58 51.48
N THR A 90 -44.20 -1.23 51.75
CA THR A 90 -43.69 -1.43 53.12
C THR A 90 -43.24 -0.12 53.76
N THR A 91 -42.71 0.83 52.97
CA THR A 91 -42.33 2.17 53.42
C THR A 91 -43.54 3.00 53.85
N VAL A 92 -44.67 2.90 53.14
CA VAL A 92 -45.92 3.59 53.50
C VAL A 92 -46.64 2.89 54.65
N ALA A 93 -46.61 1.55 54.69
CA ALA A 93 -47.41 0.75 55.63
C ALA A 93 -46.82 0.67 57.04
N TRP A 94 -45.50 0.80 57.22
CA TRP A 94 -44.91 0.58 58.55
C TRP A 94 -45.37 1.59 59.62
N PRO A 95 -45.49 2.92 59.36
CA PRO A 95 -45.95 3.84 60.41
C PRO A 95 -47.41 3.60 60.87
N PRO A 96 -48.41 3.43 59.98
CA PRO A 96 -49.77 3.18 60.42
C PRO A 96 -49.94 1.79 61.06
N LEU A 97 -49.20 0.77 60.62
CA LEU A 97 -49.21 -0.54 61.28
C LEU A 97 -48.68 -0.47 62.71
N LEU A 98 -47.57 0.24 62.95
CA LEU A 98 -47.06 0.44 64.31
C LEU A 98 -48.04 1.24 65.16
N CYS A 99 -48.72 2.23 64.57
CA CYS A 99 -49.72 3.02 65.28
C CYS A 99 -50.96 2.19 65.66
N LEU A 100 -51.48 1.38 64.74
CA LEU A 100 -52.62 0.48 65.00
C LEU A 100 -52.28 -0.57 66.06
N GLY A 101 -51.08 -1.15 65.97
CA GLY A 101 -50.59 -2.08 66.98
C GLY A 101 -50.43 -1.43 68.35
N ALA A 102 -50.04 -0.15 68.41
CA ALA A 102 -49.93 0.60 69.67
C ALA A 102 -51.31 0.90 70.29
N LEU A 103 -52.30 1.26 69.47
CA LEU A 103 -53.65 1.58 69.92
C LEU A 103 -54.40 0.34 70.45
N GLY A 104 -54.12 -0.85 69.91
CA GLY A 104 -54.74 -2.10 70.34
C GLY A 104 -54.21 -2.70 71.67
N LEU A 105 -53.25 -2.03 72.33
CA LEU A 105 -52.68 -2.48 73.59
C LEU A 105 -53.60 -2.10 74.77
N GLY A 106 -54.36 -3.07 75.32
CA GLY A 106 -55.09 -2.88 76.58
C GLY A 106 -56.46 -3.53 76.66
N GLU A 107 -57.04 -3.97 75.53
CA GLU A 107 -58.43 -4.45 75.46
C GLU A 107 -58.55 -5.99 75.48
N GLY A 108 -57.91 -6.64 76.46
CA GLY A 108 -58.03 -8.09 76.70
C GLY A 108 -56.90 -8.96 76.11
N THR A 109 -56.80 -10.23 76.53
CA THR A 109 -55.66 -11.13 76.23
C THR A 109 -55.54 -11.52 74.75
N ALA A 110 -56.66 -11.71 74.05
CA ALA A 110 -56.66 -12.05 72.63
C ALA A 110 -56.33 -10.83 71.74
N GLN A 111 -56.84 -9.65 72.09
CA GLN A 111 -56.61 -8.42 71.34
C GLN A 111 -55.18 -7.90 71.53
N THR A 112 -54.65 -8.00 72.75
CA THR A 112 -53.24 -7.69 73.03
C THR A 112 -52.30 -8.60 72.23
N ALA A 113 -52.56 -9.91 72.16
CA ALA A 113 -51.79 -10.81 71.31
C ALA A 113 -51.84 -10.42 69.82
N GLY A 114 -53.01 -10.04 69.31
CA GLY A 114 -53.17 -9.52 67.94
C GLY A 114 -52.39 -8.22 67.71
N SER A 115 -52.46 -7.27 68.65
CA SER A 115 -51.76 -5.98 68.58
C SER A 115 -50.23 -6.15 68.55
N VAL A 116 -49.69 -7.12 69.30
CA VAL A 116 -48.26 -7.46 69.31
C VAL A 116 -47.82 -8.01 67.95
N LEU A 117 -48.64 -8.87 67.30
CA LEU A 117 -48.34 -9.36 65.95
C LEU A 117 -48.33 -8.22 64.92
N VAL A 118 -49.26 -7.26 65.03
CA VAL A 118 -49.31 -6.08 64.15
C VAL A 118 -48.08 -5.18 64.37
N LEU A 119 -47.63 -4.99 65.61
CA LEU A 119 -46.39 -4.28 65.91
C LEU A 119 -45.17 -4.96 65.27
N LEU A 120 -45.06 -6.28 65.39
CA LEU A 120 -43.97 -7.05 64.77
C LEU A 120 -44.00 -6.93 63.23
N ALA A 121 -45.20 -6.98 62.62
CA ALA A 121 -45.37 -6.77 61.19
C ALA A 121 -44.93 -5.36 60.76
N GLY A 122 -45.27 -4.32 61.52
CA GLY A 122 -44.82 -2.95 61.29
C GLY A 122 -43.29 -2.82 61.38
N LEU A 123 -42.66 -3.45 62.39
CA LEU A 123 -41.21 -3.46 62.52
C LEU A 123 -40.52 -4.19 61.36
N ALA A 124 -41.08 -5.32 60.91
CA ALA A 124 -40.57 -6.06 59.76
C ALA A 124 -40.65 -5.23 58.47
N CYS A 125 -41.77 -4.53 58.25
CA CYS A 125 -41.94 -3.62 57.12
C CYS A 125 -40.90 -2.48 57.14
N ARG A 126 -40.64 -1.90 58.31
CA ARG A 126 -39.59 -0.88 58.47
C ARG A 126 -38.22 -1.44 58.10
N GLN A 127 -37.85 -2.61 58.64
CA GLN A 127 -36.56 -3.23 58.31
C GLN A 127 -36.41 -3.53 56.82
N LEU A 128 -37.47 -4.04 56.17
CA LEU A 128 -37.46 -4.35 54.75
C LEU A 128 -37.31 -3.09 53.89
N SER A 129 -38.02 -2.02 54.22
CA SER A 129 -37.88 -0.70 53.58
C SER A 129 -36.44 -0.18 53.68
N HIS A 130 -35.84 -0.18 54.88
CA HIS A 130 -34.47 0.31 55.06
C HIS A 130 -33.41 -0.59 54.42
N ARG A 131 -33.67 -1.87 54.18
CA ARG A 131 -32.75 -2.79 53.49
C ARG A 131 -32.80 -2.64 51.98
N THR A 132 -33.99 -2.50 51.42
CA THR A 132 -34.22 -2.44 49.96
C THR A 132 -33.94 -1.05 49.37
N MET A 133 -34.34 0.02 50.08
CA MET A 133 -34.21 1.40 49.60
C MET A 133 -32.94 2.04 50.16
N ARG A 134 -31.77 1.67 49.62
CA ARG A 134 -30.44 2.20 49.97
C ARG A 134 -29.73 2.80 48.75
N GLY A 135 -28.74 3.65 48.98
CA GLY A 135 -27.85 4.17 47.94
C GLY A 135 -28.25 5.56 47.43
N HIS A 136 -28.65 5.64 46.17
CA HIS A 136 -28.76 6.90 45.43
C HIS A 136 -29.68 7.93 46.11
N PHE A 137 -29.31 9.21 46.01
CA PHE A 137 -30.02 10.33 46.63
C PHE A 137 -31.51 10.39 46.25
N GLY A 138 -31.83 10.12 44.98
CA GLY A 138 -33.22 10.01 44.51
C GLY A 138 -34.04 8.94 45.25
N VAL A 139 -33.43 7.79 45.55
CA VAL A 139 -34.06 6.66 46.26
C VAL A 139 -34.33 7.02 47.72
N LEU A 140 -33.40 7.75 48.36
CA LEU A 140 -33.56 8.19 49.75
C LEU A 140 -34.64 9.28 49.90
N ARG A 141 -34.71 10.23 48.96
CA ARG A 141 -35.81 11.22 48.91
C ARG A 141 -37.16 10.56 48.66
N TYR A 142 -37.21 9.61 47.73
CA TYR A 142 -38.43 8.85 47.46
C TYR A 142 -38.89 8.08 48.71
N ARG A 143 -37.96 7.42 49.44
CA ARG A 143 -38.26 6.78 50.73
C ARG A 143 -38.79 7.78 51.77
N ALA A 144 -38.17 8.96 51.88
CA ALA A 144 -38.59 10.00 52.82
C ALA A 144 -40.01 10.50 52.54
N ILE A 145 -40.36 10.72 51.26
CA ILE A 145 -41.71 11.12 50.84
C ILE A 145 -42.74 10.05 51.21
N LEU A 146 -42.46 8.78 50.88
CA LEU A 146 -43.37 7.67 51.18
C LEU A 146 -43.55 7.43 52.68
N THR A 147 -42.47 7.54 53.44
CA THR A 147 -42.51 7.44 54.92
C THR A 147 -43.28 8.62 55.49
N GLY A 148 -43.20 9.80 54.86
CA GLY A 148 -44.00 10.98 55.21
C GLY A 148 -45.49 10.72 55.05
N ILE A 149 -45.91 10.16 53.91
CA ILE A 149 -47.30 9.77 53.65
C ILE A 149 -47.79 8.75 54.69
N GLY A 150 -46.98 7.73 54.98
CA GLY A 150 -47.29 6.74 56.01
C GLY A 150 -47.41 7.35 57.41
N SER A 151 -46.49 8.24 57.78
CA SER A 151 -46.46 8.92 59.08
C SER A 151 -47.67 9.84 59.27
N LEU A 152 -48.08 10.57 58.21
CA LEU A 152 -49.31 11.37 58.23
C LEU A 152 -50.55 10.49 58.44
N SER A 153 -50.59 9.32 57.80
CA SER A 153 -51.67 8.34 57.99
C SER A 153 -51.70 7.79 59.42
N ALA A 154 -50.53 7.54 60.02
CA ALA A 154 -50.40 7.14 61.41
C ALA A 154 -50.90 8.23 62.38
N VAL A 155 -50.54 9.50 62.13
CA VAL A 155 -51.05 10.63 62.91
C VAL A 155 -52.58 10.74 62.83
N ALA A 156 -53.14 10.60 61.62
CA ALA A 156 -54.60 10.61 61.45
C ALA A 156 -55.28 9.47 62.24
N LEU A 157 -54.69 8.27 62.24
CA LEU A 157 -55.19 7.14 63.03
C LEU A 157 -55.10 7.38 64.53
N ALA A 158 -53.95 7.88 65.02
CA ALA A 158 -53.77 8.23 66.42
C ALA A 158 -54.77 9.28 66.91
N LEU A 159 -55.10 10.26 66.07
CA LEU A 159 -56.06 11.32 66.40
C LEU A 159 -57.52 10.87 66.35
N THR A 160 -57.86 9.92 65.49
CA THR A 160 -59.26 9.46 65.30
C THR A 160 -59.65 8.31 66.20
N GLN A 161 -58.70 7.43 66.55
CA GLN A 161 -58.95 6.22 67.37
C GLN A 161 -58.24 6.24 68.72
N GLY A 162 -57.44 7.26 69.03
CA GLY A 162 -56.77 7.38 70.32
C GLY A 162 -57.70 7.87 71.42
N GLU A 163 -57.66 7.22 72.58
CA GLU A 163 -58.37 7.65 73.80
C GLU A 163 -57.68 8.84 74.54
N GLY A 164 -56.85 9.60 73.82
CA GLY A 164 -56.04 10.70 74.35
C GLY A 164 -54.70 10.27 74.95
N LEU A 165 -53.89 11.24 75.39
CA LEU A 165 -52.54 11.00 75.94
C LEU A 165 -52.53 10.49 77.39
N ASN A 166 -53.70 10.24 77.97
CA ASN A 166 -53.84 9.78 79.35
C ASN A 166 -53.76 8.25 79.48
N THR A 167 -53.84 7.51 78.37
CA THR A 167 -53.73 6.05 78.31
C THR A 167 -52.37 5.62 77.79
N VAL A 168 -51.90 4.45 78.25
CA VAL A 168 -50.61 3.88 77.80
C VAL A 168 -50.61 3.65 76.28
N SER A 169 -51.71 3.18 75.71
CA SER A 169 -51.88 2.98 74.26
C SER A 169 -51.78 4.30 73.49
N GLY A 170 -52.42 5.38 73.97
CA GLY A 170 -52.35 6.71 73.38
C GLY A 170 -50.94 7.31 73.40
N VAL A 171 -50.21 7.15 74.51
CA VAL A 171 -48.80 7.59 74.63
C VAL A 171 -47.91 6.82 73.66
N VAL A 172 -48.04 5.49 73.57
CA VAL A 172 -47.24 4.67 72.66
C VAL A 172 -47.54 5.02 71.19
N ALA A 173 -48.80 5.25 70.83
CA ALA A 173 -49.19 5.69 69.49
C ALA A 173 -48.61 7.07 69.12
N ALA A 174 -48.61 8.02 70.08
CA ALA A 174 -47.98 9.33 69.89
C ALA A 174 -46.47 9.22 69.69
N VAL A 175 -45.78 8.36 70.46
CA VAL A 175 -44.34 8.09 70.29
C VAL A 175 -44.06 7.51 68.89
N VAL A 176 -44.86 6.57 68.41
CA VAL A 176 -44.72 6.01 67.06
C VAL A 176 -44.84 7.10 65.99
N CYS A 177 -45.78 8.02 66.13
CA CYS A 177 -45.96 9.13 65.18
C CYS A 177 -44.74 10.08 65.18
N VAL A 178 -44.22 10.42 66.36
CA VAL A 178 -43.00 11.25 66.49
C VAL A 178 -41.79 10.54 65.89
N LEU A 179 -41.64 9.24 66.12
CA LEU A 179 -40.56 8.44 65.52
C LEU A 179 -40.69 8.35 64.00
N GLY A 180 -41.91 8.22 63.46
CA GLY A 180 -42.18 8.26 62.03
C GLY A 180 -41.76 9.58 61.39
N LEU A 181 -42.21 10.71 61.96
CA LEU A 181 -41.82 12.03 61.50
C LEU A 181 -40.30 12.28 61.65
N GLY A 182 -39.69 11.84 62.74
CA GLY A 182 -38.24 11.92 62.92
C GLY A 182 -37.46 11.17 61.85
N ASP A 183 -37.91 9.96 61.48
CA ASP A 183 -37.30 9.15 60.42
C ASP A 183 -37.40 9.82 59.03
N THR A 184 -38.52 10.51 58.76
CA THR A 184 -38.69 11.28 57.50
C THR A 184 -37.71 12.45 57.41
N VAL A 185 -37.55 13.21 58.50
CA VAL A 185 -36.63 14.36 58.53
C VAL A 185 -35.18 13.88 58.43
N HIS A 186 -34.83 12.80 59.12
CA HIS A 186 -33.49 12.22 59.08
C HIS A 186 -33.13 11.72 57.67
N SER A 187 -34.03 10.95 57.03
CA SER A 187 -33.82 10.44 55.67
C SER A 187 -33.79 11.53 54.59
N TRP A 188 -34.47 12.66 54.83
CA TRP A 188 -34.42 13.83 53.94
C TRP A 188 -33.09 14.61 54.03
N THR A 189 -32.44 14.63 55.21
CA THR A 189 -31.35 15.57 55.52
C THR A 189 -29.96 14.95 55.58
N VAL A 190 -29.81 13.71 56.07
CA VAL A 190 -28.49 13.13 56.41
C VAL A 190 -28.00 12.11 55.39
N GLY A 191 -28.84 11.70 54.42
CA GLY A 191 -28.54 10.55 53.56
C GLY A 191 -27.54 10.73 52.40
N ASP A 192 -26.88 11.88 52.23
CA ASP A 192 -25.91 12.08 51.13
C ASP A 192 -24.46 11.88 51.60
N ASP A 193 -23.97 10.65 51.45
CA ASP A 193 -22.60 10.26 51.81
C ASP A 193 -21.52 11.00 50.97
N GLN A 194 -21.88 11.62 49.83
CA GLN A 194 -20.95 12.27 48.89
C GLN A 194 -21.02 13.80 48.88
N LYS A 195 -21.69 14.41 49.86
CA LYS A 195 -21.90 15.87 49.93
C LYS A 195 -20.60 16.68 49.85
N VAL A 196 -19.53 16.20 50.48
CA VAL A 196 -18.21 16.87 50.47
C VAL A 196 -17.60 16.86 49.07
N GLU A 197 -17.66 15.73 48.38
CA GLU A 197 -17.10 15.58 47.03
C GLU A 197 -17.88 16.41 46.00
N ARG A 198 -19.20 16.48 46.11
CA ARG A 198 -20.04 17.37 45.27
C ARG A 198 -19.66 18.84 45.41
N LYS A 199 -19.34 19.29 46.63
CA LYS A 199 -18.91 20.67 46.89
C LYS A 199 -17.52 20.95 46.32
N ARG A 200 -16.60 19.98 46.43
CA ARG A 200 -15.25 20.06 45.83
C ARG A 200 -15.33 20.13 44.31
N PHE A 201 -16.09 19.21 43.71
CA PHE A 201 -16.36 19.18 42.27
C PHE A 201 -16.88 20.53 41.77
N LYS A 202 -17.92 21.08 42.39
CA LYS A 202 -18.50 22.37 41.96
C LYS A 202 -17.47 23.50 42.00
N LYS A 203 -16.71 23.63 43.10
CA LYS A 203 -15.68 24.67 43.21
C LYS A 203 -14.60 24.54 42.14
N ARG A 204 -14.21 23.30 41.80
CA ARG A 204 -13.19 23.03 40.77
C ARG A 204 -13.72 23.27 39.36
N LEU A 205 -14.96 22.86 39.07
CA LEU A 205 -15.65 23.15 37.82
C LEU A 205 -15.70 24.67 37.57
N ASP A 206 -16.14 25.45 38.55
CA ASP A 206 -16.22 26.92 38.43
C ASP A 206 -14.84 27.54 38.13
N ALA A 207 -13.76 27.04 38.76
CA ALA A 207 -12.40 27.53 38.53
C ALA A 207 -11.89 27.19 37.11
N LEU A 208 -12.16 25.97 36.63
CA LEU A 208 -11.75 25.55 35.29
C LEU A 208 -12.60 26.21 34.18
N GLU A 209 -13.88 26.51 34.43
CA GLU A 209 -14.71 27.32 33.51
C GLU A 209 -14.12 28.72 33.31
N VAL A 210 -13.67 29.38 34.39
CA VAL A 210 -13.01 30.69 34.30
C VAL A 210 -11.71 30.60 33.51
N ARG A 211 -10.85 29.63 33.83
CA ARG A 211 -9.57 29.40 33.13
C ARG A 211 -9.79 29.12 31.63
N LEU A 212 -10.80 28.32 31.29
CA LEU A 212 -11.16 28.03 29.90
C LEU A 212 -11.59 29.29 29.15
N LEU A 213 -12.35 30.18 29.78
CA LEU A 213 -12.75 31.46 29.19
C LEU A 213 -11.57 32.39 28.95
N GLU A 214 -10.63 32.46 29.90
CA GLU A 214 -9.38 33.22 29.73
C GLU A 214 -8.55 32.69 28.55
N LEU A 215 -8.39 31.36 28.44
CA LEU A 215 -7.67 30.74 27.32
C LEU A 215 -8.36 30.97 25.98
N LYS A 216 -9.70 30.92 25.94
CA LYS A 216 -10.46 31.27 24.73
C LYS A 216 -10.29 32.73 24.34
N ALA A 217 -10.24 33.64 25.33
CA ALA A 217 -9.98 35.06 25.07
C ALA A 217 -8.56 35.30 24.52
N GLN A 218 -7.59 34.46 24.89
CA GLN A 218 -6.22 34.47 24.37
C GLN A 218 -6.09 33.76 23.01
N GLY A 219 -7.15 33.16 22.47
CA GLY A 219 -7.15 32.47 21.18
C GLY A 219 -6.58 31.05 21.21
N ALA A 220 -6.44 30.43 22.38
CA ALA A 220 -5.94 29.06 22.48
C ALA A 220 -6.95 28.03 21.93
N ALA A 221 -6.44 26.98 21.28
CA ALA A 221 -7.24 25.92 20.67
C ALA A 221 -7.72 24.89 21.71
N VAL A 222 -8.71 25.26 22.52
CA VAL A 222 -9.16 24.48 23.70
C VAL A 222 -10.52 23.80 23.49
N ALA A 223 -10.81 23.35 22.26
CA ALA A 223 -12.14 22.82 21.91
C ALA A 223 -12.45 21.49 22.61
N GLN A 224 -11.46 20.61 22.75
CA GLN A 224 -11.61 19.32 23.39
C GLN A 224 -11.80 19.46 24.91
N ALA A 225 -10.95 20.22 25.59
CA ALA A 225 -11.15 20.59 26.99
C ALA A 225 -12.51 21.26 27.25
N ALA A 226 -12.99 22.13 26.34
CA ALA A 226 -14.34 22.70 26.47
C ALA A 226 -15.44 21.62 26.45
N SER A 227 -15.32 20.62 25.57
CA SER A 227 -16.26 19.49 25.49
C SER A 227 -16.24 18.63 26.76
N LEU A 228 -15.04 18.28 27.26
CA LEU A 228 -14.88 17.51 28.50
C LEU A 228 -15.47 18.25 29.71
N LEU A 229 -15.29 19.57 29.78
CA LEU A 229 -15.85 20.41 30.83
C LEU A 229 -17.38 20.45 30.79
N THR A 230 -17.98 20.51 29.59
CA THR A 230 -19.44 20.43 29.44
C THR A 230 -19.98 19.06 29.85
N THR A 231 -19.32 17.97 29.47
CA THR A 231 -19.70 16.61 29.91
C THR A 231 -19.56 16.46 31.43
N ALA A 232 -18.49 17.00 32.01
CA ALA A 232 -18.28 16.99 33.46
C ALA A 232 -19.43 17.72 34.17
N LYS A 233 -19.90 18.85 33.63
CA LYS A 233 -21.03 19.61 34.17
C LYS A 233 -22.35 18.83 34.15
N GLU A 234 -22.60 18.06 33.09
CA GLU A 234 -23.82 17.25 32.95
C GLU A 234 -23.80 16.02 33.88
N GLU A 235 -22.68 15.28 33.91
CA GLU A 235 -22.62 13.97 34.57
C GLU A 235 -21.99 14.00 35.98
N GLY A 236 -21.12 14.97 36.25
CA GLY A 236 -20.41 15.12 37.53
C GLY A 236 -21.30 15.48 38.72
N HIS A 237 -22.50 16.02 38.44
CA HIS A 237 -23.54 16.20 39.44
C HIS A 237 -24.28 14.91 39.80
N VAL A 238 -24.12 13.82 39.07
CA VAL A 238 -24.67 12.51 39.42
C VAL A 238 -23.60 11.66 40.10
N ASP A 239 -22.42 11.59 39.48
CA ASP A 239 -21.23 10.92 40.01
C ASP A 239 -20.06 11.91 40.15
N PRO A 240 -19.78 12.39 41.38
CA PRO A 240 -18.70 13.34 41.63
C PRO A 240 -17.30 12.79 41.33
N VAL A 241 -17.09 11.47 41.47
CA VAL A 241 -15.77 10.86 41.24
C VAL A 241 -15.46 10.84 39.75
N TYR A 242 -16.45 10.44 38.95
CA TYR A 242 -16.33 10.49 37.49
C TYR A 242 -16.21 11.93 36.97
N GLY A 243 -17.02 12.85 37.52
CA GLY A 243 -16.91 14.28 37.21
C GLY A 243 -15.52 14.85 37.50
N MET A 244 -14.92 14.49 38.65
CA MET A 244 -13.56 14.92 39.00
C MET A 244 -12.51 14.42 38.00
N ARG A 245 -12.62 13.18 37.52
CA ARG A 245 -11.73 12.64 36.50
C ARG A 245 -11.84 13.40 35.17
N LEU A 246 -13.06 13.74 34.74
CA LEU A 246 -13.27 14.55 33.54
C LEU A 246 -12.66 15.95 33.68
N LEU A 247 -12.70 16.53 34.88
CA LEU A 247 -12.01 17.80 35.16
C LEU A 247 -10.49 17.66 35.07
N ASP A 248 -9.91 16.57 35.56
CA ASP A 248 -8.47 16.28 35.43
C ASP A 248 -8.07 16.14 33.95
N GLU A 249 -8.82 15.35 33.17
CA GLU A 249 -8.57 15.15 31.73
C GLU A 249 -8.71 16.48 30.95
N SER A 250 -9.69 17.31 31.31
CA SER A 250 -9.84 18.66 30.73
C SER A 250 -8.67 19.57 31.10
N GLU A 251 -8.14 19.49 32.31
CA GLU A 251 -7.01 20.30 32.76
C GLU A 251 -5.72 19.91 32.04
N GLU A 252 -5.44 18.62 31.92
CA GLU A 252 -4.30 18.10 31.15
C GLU A 252 -4.39 18.48 29.66
N ASP A 253 -5.58 18.49 29.07
CA ASP A 253 -5.78 18.91 27.68
C ASP A 253 -5.54 20.42 27.50
N MET A 254 -5.98 21.25 28.46
CA MET A 254 -5.66 22.68 28.48
C MET A 254 -4.14 22.93 28.55
N GLU A 255 -3.43 22.19 29.40
CA GLU A 255 -1.98 22.33 29.54
C GLU A 255 -1.23 21.86 28.28
N ARG A 256 -1.68 20.77 27.65
CA ARG A 256 -1.13 20.32 26.36
C ARG A 256 -1.33 21.34 25.26
N ALA A 257 -2.52 21.95 25.18
CA ALA A 257 -2.80 22.99 24.18
C ALA A 257 -1.90 24.23 24.38
N LEU A 258 -1.66 24.62 25.64
CA LEU A 258 -0.73 25.71 25.98
C LEU A 258 0.72 25.38 25.61
N SER A 259 1.18 24.16 25.93
CA SER A 259 2.52 23.70 25.56
C SER A 259 2.71 23.72 24.05
N LEU A 260 1.74 23.20 23.29
CA LEU A 260 1.78 23.21 21.84
C LEU A 260 1.83 24.63 21.28
N ALA A 261 1.05 25.56 21.84
CA ALA A 261 1.09 26.96 21.41
C ALA A 261 2.49 27.57 21.60
N GLY A 262 3.16 27.28 22.73
CA GLY A 262 4.54 27.70 22.98
C GLY A 262 5.54 27.10 21.98
N ASP A 263 5.43 25.80 21.69
CA ASP A 263 6.28 25.12 20.70
C ASP A 263 6.09 25.69 19.29
N VAL A 264 4.84 25.99 18.91
CA VAL A 264 4.52 26.61 17.62
C VAL A 264 5.12 28.01 17.51
N GLU A 265 5.15 28.78 18.59
CA GLU A 265 5.78 30.11 18.59
C GLU A 265 7.30 30.05 18.39
N ILE A 266 7.97 29.04 18.98
CA ILE A 266 9.41 28.80 18.73
C ILE A 266 9.63 28.46 17.25
N ILE A 267 8.84 27.54 16.69
CA ILE A 267 8.94 27.14 15.28
C ILE A 267 8.65 28.32 14.34
N ARG A 268 7.68 29.17 14.69
CA ARG A 268 7.35 30.39 13.97
C ARG A 268 8.55 31.33 13.90
N ASN A 269 9.20 31.62 15.03
CA ASN A 269 10.34 32.52 15.06
C ASN A 269 11.54 31.96 14.27
N ASP A 270 11.80 30.65 14.42
CA ASP A 270 12.79 29.93 13.63
C ASP A 270 12.50 30.02 12.13
N ALA A 271 11.26 29.79 11.71
CA ALA A 271 10.85 29.85 10.32
C ALA A 271 11.00 31.27 9.76
N LEU A 272 10.62 32.30 10.54
CA LEU A 272 10.79 33.70 10.15
C LEU A 272 12.26 34.04 9.90
N SER A 273 13.16 33.65 10.82
CA SER A 273 14.59 33.91 10.67
C SER A 273 15.18 33.27 9.41
N ALA A 274 14.73 32.05 9.07
CA ALA A 274 15.16 31.36 7.86
C ALA A 274 14.60 32.06 6.60
N VAL A 275 13.34 32.49 6.62
CA VAL A 275 12.70 33.21 5.50
C VAL A 275 13.40 34.55 5.26
N GLU A 276 13.70 35.33 6.29
CA GLU A 276 14.42 36.60 6.16
C GLU A 276 15.85 36.40 5.61
N ALA A 277 16.53 35.33 6.03
CA ALA A 277 17.83 34.96 5.47
C ALA A 277 17.73 34.61 3.97
N ALA A 278 16.70 33.86 3.57
CA ALA A 278 16.45 33.52 2.17
C ALA A 278 16.10 34.76 1.32
N GLU A 279 15.27 35.68 1.85
CA GLU A 279 14.92 36.94 1.18
C GLU A 279 16.13 37.87 0.99
N THR A 280 17.10 37.81 1.91
CA THR A 280 18.36 38.57 1.80
C THR A 280 19.23 38.06 0.65
N ILE A 281 19.27 36.74 0.43
CA ILE A 281 20.03 36.11 -0.65
C ILE A 281 19.32 36.28 -1.99
N ALA A 282 18.02 36.03 -2.03
CA ALA A 282 17.22 36.03 -3.24
C ALA A 282 15.90 36.82 -3.05
N PRO A 283 15.90 38.16 -3.24
CA PRO A 283 14.73 39.00 -3.02
C PRO A 283 13.53 38.72 -3.95
N ILE A 284 13.76 38.01 -5.05
CA ILE A 284 12.75 37.66 -6.06
C ILE A 284 11.85 36.52 -5.56
N VAL A 285 12.37 35.69 -4.65
CA VAL A 285 11.75 34.46 -4.18
C VAL A 285 10.59 34.75 -3.23
N ARG A 286 9.42 34.13 -3.45
CA ARG A 286 8.19 34.43 -2.69
C ARG A 286 7.54 33.22 -2.03
N ARG A 287 7.80 31.97 -2.44
CA ARG A 287 7.09 30.81 -1.86
C ARG A 287 7.39 30.57 -0.38
N PRO A 288 8.61 30.77 0.15
CA PRO A 288 8.86 30.64 1.59
C PRO A 288 8.02 31.63 2.39
N ARG A 289 8.01 32.90 1.98
CA ARG A 289 7.23 33.95 2.64
C ARG A 289 5.74 33.69 2.56
N LYS A 290 5.24 33.29 1.39
CA LYS A 290 3.82 32.94 1.21
C LYS A 290 3.40 31.78 2.12
N ALA A 291 4.24 30.75 2.29
CA ALA A 291 3.95 29.64 3.18
C ALA A 291 3.94 30.08 4.66
N TYR A 292 4.87 30.97 5.05
CA TYR A 292 4.91 31.57 6.37
C TYR A 292 3.64 32.40 6.67
N ASP A 293 3.25 33.30 5.76
CA ASP A 293 2.07 34.15 5.93
C ASP A 293 0.75 33.34 5.88
N MET A 294 0.75 32.16 5.23
CA MET A 294 -0.35 31.20 5.36
C MET A 294 -0.37 30.59 6.77
N GLY A 295 0.78 30.20 7.30
CA GLY A 295 0.90 29.70 8.68
C GLY A 295 0.39 30.69 9.72
N GLU A 296 0.78 31.97 9.60
CA GLU A 296 0.27 33.05 10.46
C GLU A 296 -1.27 33.13 10.44
N ARG A 297 -1.87 33.00 9.26
CA ARG A 297 -3.33 33.04 9.11
C ARG A 297 -3.98 31.84 9.78
N GLU A 298 -3.49 30.62 9.57
CA GLU A 298 -4.07 29.43 10.19
C GLU A 298 -3.95 29.45 11.72
N VAL A 299 -2.81 29.90 12.25
CA VAL A 299 -2.65 30.12 13.70
C VAL A 299 -3.65 31.17 14.20
N SER A 300 -3.83 32.28 13.49
CA SER A 300 -4.81 33.32 13.85
C SER A 300 -6.27 32.83 13.83
N LEU A 301 -6.57 31.81 13.01
CA LEU A 301 -7.87 31.14 12.94
C LEU A 301 -8.04 30.05 14.01
N GLY A 302 -7.00 29.76 14.80
CA GLY A 302 -7.01 28.77 15.88
C GLY A 302 -6.52 27.37 15.49
N SER A 303 -6.03 27.17 14.26
CA SER A 303 -5.47 25.88 13.80
C SER A 303 -3.96 25.82 14.00
N LEU A 304 -3.55 25.54 15.25
CA LEU A 304 -2.13 25.51 15.63
C LEU A 304 -1.31 24.47 14.85
N ARG A 305 -1.89 23.29 14.62
CA ARG A 305 -1.19 22.18 13.96
C ARG A 305 -0.95 22.43 12.47
N GLU A 306 -1.93 23.00 11.77
CA GLU A 306 -1.77 23.33 10.36
C GLU A 306 -0.80 24.51 10.19
N GLY A 307 -0.87 25.49 11.10
CA GLY A 307 0.11 26.57 11.21
C GLY A 307 1.54 26.05 11.37
N GLU A 308 1.76 25.13 12.32
CA GLU A 308 3.06 24.49 12.55
C GLU A 308 3.64 23.82 11.28
N LEU A 309 2.81 23.05 10.58
CA LEU A 309 3.21 22.36 9.35
C LEU A 309 3.64 23.36 8.26
N LEU A 310 2.90 24.46 8.13
CA LEU A 310 3.22 25.54 7.20
C LEU A 310 4.52 26.26 7.57
N PHE A 311 4.77 26.53 8.86
CA PHE A 311 6.04 27.10 9.31
C PHE A 311 7.23 26.17 9.03
N ARG A 312 7.09 24.86 9.28
CA ARG A 312 8.12 23.88 8.93
C ARG A 312 8.38 23.82 7.42
N GLN A 313 7.32 23.88 6.61
CA GLN A 313 7.45 23.92 5.16
C GLN A 313 8.14 25.21 4.68
N ALA A 314 7.80 26.36 5.27
CA ALA A 314 8.43 27.63 4.99
C ALA A 314 9.93 27.58 5.33
N LYS A 315 10.30 27.09 6.53
CA LYS A 315 11.68 26.90 6.95
C LYS A 315 12.45 25.99 6.00
N LYS A 316 11.87 24.85 5.59
CA LYS A 316 12.51 23.91 4.65
C LYS A 316 12.80 24.57 3.30
N ARG A 317 11.83 25.27 2.72
CA ARG A 317 12.02 25.97 1.44
C ARG A 317 13.05 27.08 1.57
N ALA A 318 12.98 27.87 2.64
CA ALA A 318 13.95 28.92 2.92
C ALA A 318 15.38 28.38 3.07
N SER A 319 15.56 27.28 3.82
CA SER A 319 16.87 26.65 3.97
C SER A 319 17.47 26.16 2.66
N GLU A 320 16.64 25.66 1.74
CA GLU A 320 17.10 25.22 0.42
C GLU A 320 17.62 26.40 -0.42
N ILE A 321 16.94 27.55 -0.37
CA ILE A 321 17.39 28.79 -1.01
C ILE A 321 18.71 29.26 -0.40
N VAL A 322 18.79 29.29 0.93
CA VAL A 322 20.01 29.72 1.63
C VAL A 322 21.22 28.86 1.24
N GLU A 323 21.04 27.55 1.09
CA GLU A 323 22.14 26.64 0.81
C GLU A 323 22.55 26.59 -0.68
N TRP A 324 21.59 26.74 -1.60
CA TRP A 324 21.78 26.41 -3.02
C TRP A 324 21.62 27.57 -3.99
N TRP A 325 20.96 28.68 -3.64
CA TRP A 325 20.63 29.73 -4.60
C TRP A 325 21.86 30.34 -5.27
N GLU A 326 22.81 30.83 -4.47
CA GLU A 326 24.05 31.45 -4.97
C GLU A 326 24.90 30.45 -5.78
N LYS A 327 24.95 29.19 -5.34
CA LYS A 327 25.65 28.12 -6.06
C LYS A 327 25.00 27.88 -7.43
N ALA A 328 23.67 27.79 -7.48
CA ALA A 328 22.94 27.59 -8.73
C ALA A 328 23.15 28.76 -9.70
N GLU A 329 23.07 30.01 -9.23
CA GLU A 329 23.33 31.20 -10.06
C GLU A 329 24.75 31.20 -10.62
N SER A 330 25.75 30.91 -9.79
CA SER A 330 27.15 30.89 -10.23
C SER A 330 27.40 29.86 -11.35
N VAL A 331 26.87 28.65 -11.19
CA VAL A 331 27.02 27.57 -12.18
C VAL A 331 26.20 27.83 -13.44
N LEU A 332 25.00 28.40 -13.31
CA LEU A 332 24.19 28.81 -14.46
C LEU A 332 24.91 29.88 -15.28
N LEU A 333 25.55 30.84 -14.63
CA LEU A 333 26.34 31.88 -15.30
C LEU A 333 27.53 31.26 -16.05
N GLU A 334 28.26 30.33 -15.42
CA GLU A 334 29.37 29.62 -16.05
C GLU A 334 28.91 28.78 -17.25
N ALA A 335 27.83 28.01 -17.11
CA ALA A 335 27.25 27.22 -18.18
C ALA A 335 26.75 28.10 -19.35
N THR A 336 26.13 29.24 -19.04
CA THR A 336 25.67 30.21 -20.05
C THR A 336 26.85 30.78 -20.83
N ARG A 337 27.93 31.19 -20.13
CA ARG A 337 29.16 31.68 -20.77
C ARG A 337 29.85 30.61 -21.61
N ALA A 338 29.86 29.36 -21.14
CA ALA A 338 30.50 28.26 -21.82
C ALA A 338 29.81 27.90 -23.15
N LEU A 339 28.48 28.05 -23.21
CA LEU A 339 27.65 27.76 -24.39
C LEU A 339 27.49 28.95 -25.35
N ASP A 340 27.93 30.14 -24.97
CA ASP A 340 27.80 31.34 -25.79
C ASP A 340 28.63 31.22 -27.08
N GLY A 341 28.02 31.56 -28.22
CA GLY A 341 28.64 31.48 -29.54
C GLY A 341 28.95 30.06 -30.07
N LYS A 342 28.69 28.99 -29.32
CA LYS A 342 28.91 27.61 -29.78
C LYS A 342 27.69 27.06 -30.53
N GLU A 343 27.89 26.37 -31.64
CA GLU A 343 26.81 25.75 -32.43
C GLU A 343 27.10 24.28 -32.73
N GLY A 344 26.04 23.46 -32.86
CA GLY A 344 26.14 22.02 -33.12
C GLY A 344 25.00 21.22 -32.49
N ALA A 345 24.83 19.98 -32.93
CA ALA A 345 23.77 19.10 -32.44
C ALA A 345 23.90 18.79 -30.93
N GLY A 346 25.12 18.51 -30.44
CA GLY A 346 25.40 18.30 -29.01
C GLY A 346 25.13 19.55 -28.15
N ILE A 347 25.51 20.72 -28.67
CA ILE A 347 25.29 22.02 -28.01
C ILE A 347 23.80 22.37 -27.90
N LYS A 348 22.97 21.95 -28.86
CA LYS A 348 21.51 22.15 -28.77
C LYS A 348 20.94 21.44 -27.54
N HIS A 349 21.34 20.19 -27.29
CA HIS A 349 20.92 19.46 -26.10
C HIS A 349 21.37 20.15 -24.81
N LEU A 350 22.63 20.64 -24.77
CA LEU A 350 23.14 21.39 -23.62
C LEU A 350 22.39 22.70 -23.38
N ARG A 351 21.91 23.37 -24.44
CA ARG A 351 21.06 24.57 -24.33
C ARG A 351 19.67 24.25 -23.79
N ASP A 352 19.07 23.14 -24.21
CA ASP A 352 17.78 22.69 -23.66
C ASP A 352 17.94 22.40 -22.16
N LEU A 353 19.03 21.73 -21.77
CA LEU A 353 19.36 21.45 -20.37
C LEU A 353 19.61 22.74 -19.56
N LEU A 354 20.27 23.74 -20.15
CA LEU A 354 20.43 25.06 -19.54
C LEU A 354 19.08 25.76 -19.33
N ALA A 355 18.17 25.68 -20.30
CA ALA A 355 16.83 26.25 -20.20
C ALA A 355 15.98 25.56 -19.10
N ASP A 356 16.11 24.24 -18.96
CA ASP A 356 15.49 23.48 -17.87
C ASP A 356 16.06 23.89 -16.50
N ALA A 357 17.37 24.12 -16.41
CA ALA A 357 18.02 24.60 -15.20
C ALA A 357 17.52 26.01 -14.82
N GLN A 358 17.40 26.94 -15.78
CA GLN A 358 16.81 28.27 -15.56
C GLN A 358 15.36 28.17 -15.10
N THR A 359 14.56 27.33 -15.75
CA THR A 359 13.16 27.09 -15.38
C THR A 359 13.03 26.55 -13.95
N ASN A 360 13.93 25.69 -13.50
CA ASN A 360 13.94 25.20 -12.13
C ASN A 360 14.30 26.31 -11.12
N LEU A 361 15.22 27.21 -11.46
CA LEU A 361 15.55 28.36 -10.60
C LEU A 361 14.35 29.33 -10.49
N ASP A 362 13.69 29.63 -11.61
CA ASP A 362 12.45 30.44 -11.64
C ASP A 362 11.32 29.81 -10.82
N ASN A 363 11.29 28.48 -10.77
CA ASN A 363 10.37 27.72 -9.94
C ASN A 363 10.82 27.58 -8.47
N GLU A 364 11.85 28.31 -8.06
CA GLU A 364 12.41 28.31 -6.70
C GLU A 364 12.88 26.91 -6.25
N ARG A 365 13.47 26.14 -7.16
CA ARG A 365 14.10 24.82 -6.92
C ARG A 365 15.62 24.90 -7.19
N PRO A 366 16.37 25.64 -6.36
CA PRO A 366 17.77 25.97 -6.64
C PRO A 366 18.69 24.74 -6.64
N LYS A 367 18.40 23.73 -5.81
CA LYS A 367 19.21 22.50 -5.79
C LYS A 367 19.16 21.77 -7.13
N GLU A 368 17.98 21.61 -7.70
CA GLU A 368 17.81 20.94 -8.99
C GLU A 368 18.41 21.77 -10.12
N ALA A 369 18.20 23.10 -10.11
CA ALA A 369 18.84 24.00 -11.06
C ALA A 369 20.38 23.85 -11.06
N PHE A 370 20.99 23.75 -9.88
CA PHE A 370 22.42 23.48 -9.73
C PHE A 370 22.82 22.11 -10.31
N GLU A 371 22.09 21.04 -10.00
CA GLU A 371 22.38 19.69 -10.49
C GLU A 371 22.40 19.64 -12.02
N PHE A 372 21.40 20.24 -12.69
CA PHE A 372 21.39 20.34 -14.15
C PHE A 372 22.56 21.18 -14.66
N ALA A 373 22.72 22.41 -14.17
CA ALA A 373 23.72 23.33 -14.69
C ALA A 373 25.16 22.82 -14.50
N SER A 374 25.44 22.08 -13.42
CA SER A 374 26.78 21.61 -13.05
C SER A 374 27.38 20.59 -14.02
N VAL A 375 26.54 19.88 -14.77
CA VAL A 375 26.96 18.84 -15.71
C VAL A 375 27.36 19.43 -17.07
N ILE A 376 26.84 20.61 -17.41
CA ILE A 376 27.05 21.25 -18.72
C ILE A 376 28.55 21.45 -19.05
N PRO A 377 29.39 22.03 -18.17
CA PRO A 377 30.79 22.27 -18.50
C PRO A 377 31.56 20.96 -18.80
N GLN A 378 31.30 19.90 -18.02
CA GLN A 378 31.96 18.61 -18.21
C GLN A 378 31.55 17.94 -19.52
N GLN A 379 30.26 18.00 -19.88
CA GLN A 379 29.78 17.47 -21.16
C GLN A 379 30.34 18.26 -22.35
N LEU A 380 30.45 19.58 -22.21
CA LEU A 380 31.00 20.44 -23.24
C LEU A 380 32.50 20.18 -23.48
N GLU A 381 33.27 19.92 -22.42
CA GLU A 381 34.67 19.53 -22.52
C GLU A 381 34.81 18.17 -23.23
N ALA A 382 33.97 17.19 -22.87
CA ALA A 382 33.95 15.89 -23.50
C ALA A 382 33.57 15.95 -25.01
N ASP A 383 32.63 16.81 -25.38
CA ASP A 383 32.27 17.06 -26.77
C ASP A 383 33.43 17.73 -27.55
N GLY A 384 34.17 18.65 -26.90
CA GLY A 384 35.39 19.25 -27.45
C GLY A 384 36.46 18.19 -27.76
N ASP A 385 36.79 17.34 -26.79
CA ASP A 385 37.75 16.25 -26.96
C ASP A 385 37.34 15.25 -28.05
N ALA A 386 36.02 15.05 -28.25
CA ALA A 386 35.51 14.22 -29.31
C ALA A 386 35.72 14.86 -30.70
N LEU A 387 35.50 16.17 -30.83
CA LEU A 387 35.74 16.91 -32.06
C LEU A 387 37.22 16.96 -32.42
N ASP A 388 38.12 17.14 -31.46
CA ASP A 388 39.57 17.12 -31.69
C ASP A 388 40.04 15.75 -32.20
N ARG A 389 39.51 14.66 -31.63
CA ARG A 389 39.76 13.30 -32.13
C ARG A 389 39.21 13.10 -33.54
N ALA A 390 38.02 13.64 -33.81
CA ALA A 390 37.43 13.57 -35.14
C ALA A 390 38.23 14.34 -36.20
N ALA A 391 38.75 15.52 -35.85
CA ALA A 391 39.66 16.29 -36.70
C ALA A 391 40.95 15.51 -36.99
N THR A 392 41.55 14.91 -35.95
CA THR A 392 42.77 14.09 -36.10
C THR A 392 42.53 12.88 -37.02
N ALA A 393 41.40 12.17 -36.84
CA ALA A 393 41.04 11.03 -37.69
C ALA A 393 40.81 11.46 -39.15
N LEU A 394 40.18 12.61 -39.37
CA LEU A 394 39.97 13.17 -40.71
C LEU A 394 41.30 13.52 -41.39
N GLU A 395 42.22 14.17 -40.68
CA GLU A 395 43.57 14.49 -41.20
C GLU A 395 44.36 13.22 -41.55
N GLU A 396 44.28 12.19 -40.70
CA GLU A 396 44.93 10.90 -40.97
C GLU A 396 44.34 10.20 -42.19
N ALA A 397 43.01 10.21 -42.34
CA ALA A 397 42.34 9.63 -43.49
C ALA A 397 42.69 10.39 -44.79
N GLN A 398 42.71 11.72 -44.75
CA GLN A 398 43.16 12.55 -45.88
C GLN A 398 44.61 12.25 -46.28
N ARG A 399 45.52 12.13 -45.30
CA ARG A 399 46.92 11.75 -45.54
C ARG A 399 47.02 10.36 -46.18
N THR A 400 46.21 9.41 -45.71
CA THR A 400 46.21 8.03 -46.20
C THR A 400 45.75 7.96 -47.66
N VAL A 401 44.71 8.73 -48.03
CA VAL A 401 44.25 8.89 -49.42
C VAL A 401 45.27 9.62 -50.29
N ALA A 402 45.88 10.69 -49.78
CA ALA A 402 46.93 11.42 -50.51
C ALA A 402 48.17 10.55 -50.81
N GLN A 403 48.46 9.56 -49.97
CA GLN A 403 49.56 8.62 -50.16
C GLN A 403 49.17 7.39 -50.99
N SER A 404 47.89 7.22 -51.36
CA SER A 404 47.40 6.08 -52.16
C SER A 404 47.61 6.25 -53.66
N ASP A 405 48.87 6.20 -54.07
CA ASP A 405 49.24 6.14 -55.49
C ASP A 405 48.71 4.85 -56.15
N GLY A 406 48.09 4.99 -57.33
CA GLY A 406 47.62 3.85 -58.13
C GLY A 406 46.18 3.39 -57.86
N LEU A 407 45.46 4.04 -56.94
CA LEU A 407 44.05 3.79 -56.63
C LEU A 407 43.11 4.81 -57.30
N ASP A 408 41.82 4.48 -57.43
CA ASP A 408 40.75 5.46 -57.68
C ASP A 408 40.27 6.03 -56.34
N THR A 409 40.50 7.33 -56.13
CA THR A 409 40.17 8.02 -54.86
C THR A 409 38.82 8.73 -54.89
N SER A 410 38.10 8.74 -56.01
CA SER A 410 36.90 9.56 -56.19
C SER A 410 35.81 9.35 -55.12
N GLU A 411 35.49 8.10 -54.79
CA GLU A 411 34.53 7.76 -53.73
C GLU A 411 35.06 8.10 -52.33
N MET A 412 36.36 7.95 -52.12
CA MET A 412 37.03 8.23 -50.84
C MET A 412 37.03 9.73 -50.55
N ASP A 413 37.33 10.54 -51.56
CA ASP A 413 37.31 12.01 -51.47
C ASP A 413 35.91 12.53 -51.15
N ALA A 414 34.86 11.98 -51.78
CA ALA A 414 33.47 12.33 -51.47
C ALA A 414 33.08 11.97 -50.03
N ARG A 415 33.58 10.84 -49.50
CA ARG A 415 33.35 10.45 -48.09
C ARG A 415 34.14 11.32 -47.12
N LEU A 416 35.34 11.76 -47.48
CA LEU A 416 36.13 12.71 -46.68
C LEU A 416 35.48 14.09 -46.65
N GLU A 417 34.86 14.53 -47.76
CA GLU A 417 34.07 15.77 -47.79
C GLU A 417 32.87 15.68 -46.83
N GLN A 418 32.10 14.59 -46.87
CA GLN A 418 31.02 14.33 -45.92
C GLN A 418 31.51 14.26 -44.47
N ALA A 419 32.69 13.69 -44.23
CA ALA A 419 33.31 13.66 -42.90
C ALA A 419 33.69 15.07 -42.42
N GLY A 420 34.17 15.93 -43.31
CA GLY A 420 34.45 17.34 -43.05
C GLY A 420 33.19 18.15 -42.74
N GLU A 421 32.10 17.93 -43.50
CA GLU A 421 30.80 18.53 -43.21
C GLU A 421 30.26 18.07 -41.85
N ALA A 422 30.36 16.77 -41.54
CA ALA A 422 29.96 16.21 -40.26
C ALA A 422 30.76 16.85 -39.12
N LEU A 423 32.07 17.02 -39.27
CA LEU A 423 32.93 17.70 -38.29
C LEU A 423 32.52 19.17 -38.10
N ALA A 424 32.29 19.90 -39.20
CA ALA A 424 31.85 21.29 -39.17
C ALA A 424 30.47 21.46 -38.51
N SER A 425 29.60 20.45 -38.64
CA SER A 425 28.29 20.42 -37.97
C SER A 425 28.32 20.00 -36.49
N GLY A 426 29.50 19.66 -35.96
CA GLY A 426 29.69 19.23 -34.58
C GLY A 426 29.38 17.75 -34.32
N ASN A 427 29.30 16.92 -35.36
CA ASN A 427 29.00 15.48 -35.26
C ASN A 427 30.28 14.64 -35.27
N ALA A 428 30.99 14.61 -34.14
CA ALA A 428 32.27 13.91 -33.99
C ALA A 428 32.21 12.41 -34.36
N SER A 429 31.19 11.68 -33.89
CA SER A 429 31.06 10.23 -34.12
C SER A 429 30.88 9.87 -35.59
N GLN A 430 30.09 10.65 -36.33
CA GLN A 430 29.87 10.46 -37.76
C GLN A 430 31.13 10.78 -38.55
N ALA A 431 31.82 11.87 -38.21
CA ALA A 431 33.09 12.25 -38.83
C ALA A 431 34.16 11.16 -38.67
N ILE A 432 34.34 10.63 -37.44
CA ILE A 432 35.27 9.52 -37.17
C ILE A 432 34.87 8.27 -37.97
N GLY A 433 33.60 7.88 -37.94
CA GLY A 433 33.14 6.67 -38.62
C GLY A 433 33.36 6.71 -40.15
N LEU A 434 33.18 7.89 -40.76
CA LEU A 434 33.45 8.11 -42.18
C LEU A 434 34.96 8.10 -42.47
N ALA A 435 35.76 8.80 -41.67
CA ALA A 435 37.22 8.85 -41.81
C ALA A 435 37.88 7.46 -41.66
N ASP A 436 37.55 6.73 -40.59
CA ASP A 436 38.03 5.35 -40.37
C ASP A 436 37.52 4.39 -41.43
N GLY A 437 36.33 4.65 -41.98
CA GLY A 437 35.77 3.91 -43.11
C GLY A 437 36.65 4.06 -44.35
N VAL A 438 37.07 5.29 -44.65
CA VAL A 438 37.97 5.60 -45.77
C VAL A 438 39.32 4.92 -45.61
N VAL A 439 39.96 5.02 -44.44
CA VAL A 439 41.25 4.34 -44.17
C VAL A 439 41.15 2.84 -44.43
N ARG A 440 40.11 2.18 -43.89
CA ARG A 440 39.89 0.74 -44.11
C ARG A 440 39.66 0.39 -45.58
N THR A 441 38.94 1.23 -46.33
CA THR A 441 38.79 1.02 -47.77
C THR A 441 40.11 1.14 -48.50
N VAL A 442 40.94 2.16 -48.19
CA VAL A 442 42.26 2.32 -48.81
C VAL A 442 43.15 1.11 -48.53
N GLU A 443 43.18 0.61 -47.30
CA GLU A 443 43.98 -0.57 -46.93
C GLU A 443 43.53 -1.84 -47.69
N ARG A 444 42.23 -2.09 -47.76
CA ARG A 444 41.67 -3.23 -48.51
C ARG A 444 42.02 -3.15 -49.99
N GLU A 445 41.89 -1.98 -50.56
CA GLU A 445 42.07 -1.71 -51.98
C GLU A 445 43.57 -1.79 -52.35
N ARG A 446 44.48 -1.36 -51.45
CA ARG A 446 45.94 -1.60 -51.56
C ARG A 446 46.31 -3.08 -51.46
N ALA A 447 45.74 -3.82 -50.53
CA ALA A 447 46.01 -5.25 -50.38
C ALA A 447 45.61 -6.01 -51.66
N ALA A 448 44.42 -5.71 -52.20
CA ALA A 448 43.95 -6.27 -53.46
C ALA A 448 44.87 -5.88 -54.64
N MET A 449 45.37 -4.64 -54.67
CA MET A 449 46.34 -4.18 -55.67
C MET A 449 47.61 -5.02 -55.65
N ASP A 450 48.21 -5.24 -54.48
CA ASP A 450 49.45 -6.00 -54.35
C ASP A 450 49.27 -7.46 -54.82
N ASP A 451 48.14 -8.09 -54.47
CA ASP A 451 47.82 -9.46 -54.88
C ASP A 451 47.59 -9.58 -56.40
N VAL A 452 46.82 -8.65 -56.98
CA VAL A 452 46.55 -8.62 -58.42
C VAL A 452 47.84 -8.35 -59.21
N LEU A 453 48.64 -7.35 -58.80
CA LEU A 453 49.92 -7.05 -59.46
C LEU A 453 50.89 -8.23 -59.36
N ARG A 454 50.94 -8.93 -58.22
CA ARG A 454 51.76 -10.13 -58.04
C ARG A 454 51.30 -11.26 -58.99
N ALA A 455 50.00 -11.47 -59.13
CA ALA A 455 49.46 -12.48 -60.04
C ALA A 455 49.68 -12.12 -61.52
N LEU A 456 49.49 -10.85 -61.90
CA LEU A 456 49.73 -10.36 -63.26
C LEU A 456 51.23 -10.44 -63.64
N LYS A 457 52.17 -10.25 -62.70
CA LYS A 457 53.60 -10.54 -62.94
C LYS A 457 53.84 -12.01 -63.33
N GLN A 458 53.01 -12.92 -62.80
CA GLN A 458 53.05 -14.35 -63.11
C GLN A 458 52.05 -14.76 -64.22
N LYS A 459 51.48 -13.80 -64.96
CA LYS A 459 50.49 -14.02 -66.02
C LYS A 459 50.88 -15.14 -66.99
N LYS A 460 52.16 -15.21 -67.40
CA LYS A 460 52.65 -16.28 -68.29
C LYS A 460 52.48 -17.68 -67.69
N LYS A 461 52.65 -17.85 -66.38
CA LYS A 461 52.41 -19.14 -65.69
C LYS A 461 50.92 -19.46 -65.65
N LEU A 462 50.06 -18.47 -65.43
CA LEU A 462 48.61 -18.63 -65.45
C LEU A 462 48.12 -19.04 -66.85
N MET A 463 48.63 -18.39 -67.90
CA MET A 463 48.32 -18.72 -69.30
C MET A 463 48.70 -20.15 -69.67
N LYS A 464 49.84 -20.65 -69.18
CA LYS A 464 50.25 -22.04 -69.40
C LYS A 464 49.27 -23.09 -68.85
N ARG A 465 48.43 -22.74 -67.86
CA ARG A 465 47.48 -23.70 -67.26
C ARG A 465 46.33 -24.06 -68.20
N PHE A 466 46.03 -23.22 -69.17
CA PHE A 466 44.95 -23.42 -70.14
C PHE A 466 45.45 -23.38 -71.59
N GLU A 467 46.76 -23.39 -71.79
CA GLU A 467 47.39 -23.45 -73.12
C GLU A 467 47.08 -24.79 -73.80
N GLY A 468 46.54 -24.72 -75.02
CA GLY A 468 46.19 -25.92 -75.79
C GLY A 468 44.86 -26.57 -75.42
N ARG A 469 44.07 -25.96 -74.51
CA ARG A 469 42.68 -26.36 -74.27
C ARG A 469 41.73 -25.74 -75.30
N ASP A 470 40.60 -26.39 -75.57
CA ASP A 470 39.61 -25.84 -76.52
C ASP A 470 38.88 -24.60 -75.98
N ASP A 471 38.75 -24.49 -74.67
CA ASP A 471 38.15 -23.34 -73.97
C ASP A 471 39.15 -22.22 -73.67
N GLN A 472 40.36 -22.28 -74.23
CA GLN A 472 41.43 -21.28 -74.05
C GLN A 472 40.96 -19.84 -74.27
N ALA A 473 40.11 -19.59 -75.28
CA ALA A 473 39.59 -18.26 -75.59
C ALA A 473 38.73 -17.67 -74.45
N ALA A 474 37.97 -18.51 -73.74
CA ALA A 474 37.14 -18.08 -72.61
C ALA A 474 38.01 -17.70 -71.40
N TRP A 475 39.05 -18.49 -71.12
CA TRP A 475 40.03 -18.19 -70.07
C TRP A 475 40.84 -16.94 -70.36
N GLU A 476 41.20 -16.70 -71.62
CA GLU A 476 41.89 -15.49 -72.04
C GLU A 476 41.00 -14.25 -71.92
N ALA A 477 39.71 -14.35 -72.23
CA ALA A 477 38.75 -13.26 -72.01
C ALA A 477 38.64 -12.88 -70.53
N ARG A 478 38.49 -13.87 -69.62
CA ARG A 478 38.47 -13.63 -68.17
C ARG A 478 39.76 -12.95 -67.68
N LEU A 479 40.91 -13.38 -68.20
CA LEU A 479 42.20 -12.76 -67.89
C LEU A 479 42.31 -11.31 -68.39
N GLN A 480 41.71 -11.01 -69.54
CA GLN A 480 41.64 -9.64 -70.05
C GLN A 480 40.74 -8.76 -69.19
N ASP A 481 39.63 -9.28 -68.66
CA ASP A 481 38.75 -8.53 -67.78
C ASP A 481 39.43 -8.19 -66.43
N ILE A 482 40.24 -9.10 -65.89
CA ILE A 482 41.12 -8.81 -64.73
C ILE A 482 42.10 -7.68 -65.05
N VAL A 483 42.73 -7.71 -66.23
CA VAL A 483 43.69 -6.67 -66.65
C VAL A 483 42.98 -5.32 -66.81
N LYS A 484 41.80 -5.28 -67.45
CA LYS A 484 41.01 -4.06 -67.59
C LYS A 484 40.63 -3.48 -66.23
N ALA A 485 40.14 -4.30 -65.30
CA ALA A 485 39.79 -3.85 -63.95
C ALA A 485 41.02 -3.31 -63.18
N ALA A 486 42.20 -3.90 -63.39
CA ALA A 486 43.46 -3.39 -62.84
C ALA A 486 43.91 -2.07 -63.50
N ASP A 487 43.75 -1.94 -64.83
CA ASP A 487 44.06 -0.72 -65.57
C ASP A 487 43.12 0.44 -65.16
N ASP A 488 41.86 0.13 -64.89
CA ASP A 488 40.84 1.04 -64.35
C ASP A 488 41.02 1.33 -62.85
N ARG A 489 42.04 0.73 -62.21
CA ARG A 489 42.40 0.91 -60.78
C ARG A 489 41.33 0.45 -59.79
N VAL A 490 40.44 -0.45 -60.21
CA VAL A 490 39.40 -1.07 -59.37
C VAL A 490 39.93 -2.41 -58.84
N TRP A 491 40.84 -2.32 -57.87
CA TRP A 491 41.67 -3.44 -57.43
C TRP A 491 40.91 -4.54 -56.71
N SER A 492 39.92 -4.20 -55.89
CA SER A 492 39.07 -5.16 -55.18
C SER A 492 38.21 -5.97 -56.14
N HIS A 493 37.73 -5.35 -57.22
CA HIS A 493 37.03 -6.06 -58.29
C HIS A 493 37.99 -6.96 -59.10
N ALA A 494 39.16 -6.44 -59.47
CA ALA A 494 40.18 -7.23 -60.15
C ALA A 494 40.64 -8.44 -59.31
N GLY A 495 40.79 -8.27 -58.00
CA GLY A 495 41.15 -9.32 -57.04
C GLY A 495 40.09 -10.40 -56.95
N MET A 496 38.81 -10.03 -56.90
CA MET A 496 37.70 -10.99 -56.92
C MET A 496 37.68 -11.81 -58.21
N LEU A 497 37.81 -11.16 -59.38
CA LEU A 497 37.85 -11.85 -60.67
C LEU A 497 39.06 -12.80 -60.78
N LEU A 498 40.20 -12.40 -60.24
CA LEU A 498 41.40 -13.22 -60.18
C LEU A 498 41.21 -14.44 -59.29
N GLU A 499 40.70 -14.26 -58.07
CA GLU A 499 40.44 -15.35 -57.12
C GLU A 499 39.48 -16.37 -57.74
N GLN A 500 38.38 -15.90 -58.34
CA GLN A 500 37.42 -16.75 -59.05
C GLN A 500 38.09 -17.53 -60.19
N MET A 501 38.86 -16.85 -61.06
CA MET A 501 39.56 -17.51 -62.16
C MET A 501 40.56 -18.56 -61.65
N THR A 502 41.32 -18.26 -60.59
CA THR A 502 42.29 -19.22 -60.01
C THR A 502 41.61 -20.42 -59.37
N SER A 503 40.53 -20.20 -58.63
CA SER A 503 39.72 -21.26 -58.01
C SER A 503 39.11 -22.18 -59.07
N ASP A 504 38.54 -21.60 -60.13
CA ASP A 504 37.96 -22.40 -61.22
C ASP A 504 39.05 -23.23 -61.92
N LEU A 505 40.21 -22.62 -62.25
CA LEU A 505 41.34 -23.33 -62.86
C LEU A 505 41.93 -24.43 -61.97
N ASP A 506 41.95 -24.24 -60.65
CA ASP A 506 42.36 -25.27 -59.69
C ASP A 506 41.36 -26.42 -59.67
N SER A 507 40.07 -26.13 -59.60
CA SER A 507 39.01 -27.14 -59.58
C SER A 507 38.98 -28.00 -60.86
N GLU A 508 39.05 -27.35 -62.03
CA GLU A 508 39.09 -28.05 -63.31
C GLU A 508 40.40 -28.81 -63.49
N GLY A 509 41.54 -28.23 -63.06
CA GLY A 509 42.83 -28.90 -63.09
C GLY A 509 42.83 -30.20 -62.27
N HIS A 510 42.24 -30.18 -61.08
CA HIS A 510 42.07 -31.37 -60.25
C HIS A 510 41.16 -32.41 -60.91
N ALA A 511 39.98 -32.00 -61.38
CA ALA A 511 39.05 -32.91 -62.05
C ALA A 511 39.65 -33.54 -63.32
N MET A 512 40.43 -32.78 -64.09
CA MET A 512 41.17 -33.29 -65.25
C MET A 512 42.27 -34.28 -64.88
N SER A 513 42.96 -34.07 -63.75
CA SER A 513 43.94 -35.02 -63.23
C SER A 513 43.28 -36.34 -62.84
N GLU A 514 42.17 -36.29 -62.10
CA GLU A 514 41.41 -37.47 -61.69
C GLU A 514 40.86 -38.24 -62.91
N ALA A 515 40.34 -37.54 -63.92
CA ALA A 515 39.87 -38.18 -65.15
C ALA A 515 40.99 -38.86 -65.94
N LYS A 516 42.21 -38.30 -65.94
CA LYS A 516 43.39 -38.94 -66.55
C LYS A 516 43.86 -40.16 -65.78
N GLU A 517 43.79 -40.14 -64.45
CA GLU A 517 44.04 -41.33 -63.63
C GLU A 517 43.01 -42.43 -63.90
N LEU A 518 41.72 -42.06 -64.03
CA LEU A 518 40.65 -42.99 -64.41
C LEU A 518 40.89 -43.57 -65.80
N HIS A 519 41.31 -42.75 -66.77
CA HIS A 519 41.69 -43.22 -68.11
C HIS A 519 42.83 -44.24 -68.04
N ALA A 520 43.90 -43.94 -67.30
CA ALA A 520 45.02 -44.86 -67.13
C ALA A 520 44.58 -46.20 -66.50
N PHE A 521 43.66 -46.16 -65.53
CA PHE A 521 43.07 -47.36 -64.94
C PHE A 521 42.26 -48.17 -65.96
N VAL A 522 41.40 -47.51 -66.76
CA VAL A 522 40.61 -48.16 -67.81
C VAL A 522 41.52 -48.81 -68.86
N VAL A 523 42.62 -48.16 -69.26
CA VAL A 523 43.63 -48.72 -70.17
C VAL A 523 44.27 -49.98 -69.58
N GLU A 524 44.62 -49.97 -68.29
CA GLU A 524 45.18 -51.14 -67.61
C GLU A 524 44.17 -52.30 -67.56
N GLN A 525 42.93 -52.03 -67.16
CA GLN A 525 41.85 -53.02 -67.14
C GLN A 525 41.59 -53.59 -68.53
N TRP A 526 41.61 -52.74 -69.56
CA TRP A 526 41.45 -53.15 -70.94
C TRP A 526 42.57 -54.11 -71.36
N SER A 527 43.82 -53.84 -70.98
CA SER A 527 44.95 -54.71 -71.33
C SER A 527 44.76 -56.15 -70.83
N VAL A 528 44.24 -56.32 -69.60
CA VAL A 528 43.96 -57.62 -69.00
C VAL A 528 42.79 -58.29 -69.73
N LEU A 529 41.69 -57.57 -69.94
CA LEU A 529 40.49 -58.09 -70.58
C LEU A 529 40.73 -58.45 -72.05
N ARG A 530 41.57 -57.69 -72.74
CA ARG A 530 42.00 -57.95 -74.11
C ARG A 530 42.71 -59.30 -74.21
N ASN A 531 43.62 -59.60 -73.28
CA ASN A 531 44.31 -60.89 -73.22
C ASN A 531 43.33 -62.05 -72.94
N GLN A 532 42.35 -61.85 -72.05
CA GLN A 532 41.31 -62.85 -71.76
C GLN A 532 40.40 -63.09 -72.98
N SER A 533 40.05 -62.02 -73.70
CA SER A 533 39.27 -62.07 -74.94
C SER A 533 39.99 -62.89 -76.02
N GLU A 534 41.31 -62.74 -76.13
CA GLU A 534 42.13 -63.53 -77.06
C GLU A 534 42.16 -65.02 -76.69
N ALA A 535 42.25 -65.35 -75.39
CA ALA A 535 42.15 -66.72 -74.91
C ALA A 535 40.77 -67.35 -75.16
N ALA A 536 39.70 -66.54 -75.15
CA ALA A 536 38.33 -66.95 -75.47
C ALA A 536 38.01 -66.97 -76.98
N ASN A 537 39.00 -66.82 -77.87
CA ASN A 537 38.85 -66.75 -79.34
C ASN A 537 38.00 -65.56 -79.86
N ILE A 538 37.83 -64.49 -79.08
CA ILE A 538 37.22 -63.23 -79.53
C ILE A 538 38.27 -62.44 -80.33
N LYS A 539 38.10 -62.38 -81.65
CA LYS A 539 39.07 -61.77 -82.57
C LYS A 539 39.10 -60.24 -82.47
N ALA A 540 40.20 -59.62 -82.90
CA ALA A 540 40.36 -58.15 -82.97
C ALA A 540 39.39 -57.43 -83.95
N VAL A 541 38.60 -58.18 -84.73
CA VAL A 541 37.57 -57.64 -85.63
C VAL A 541 36.20 -57.55 -84.91
N ASP A 542 36.11 -58.04 -83.68
CA ASP A 542 34.90 -58.00 -82.87
C ASP A 542 34.48 -56.54 -82.57
N GLU A 543 33.17 -56.28 -82.69
CA GLU A 543 32.59 -54.94 -82.61
C GLU A 543 32.79 -54.31 -81.23
N ASP A 544 32.55 -55.05 -80.15
CA ASP A 544 32.72 -54.56 -78.78
C ASP A 544 34.21 -54.26 -78.49
N ARG A 545 35.12 -55.06 -79.08
CA ARG A 545 36.57 -54.91 -78.91
C ARG A 545 37.09 -53.64 -79.58
N ARG A 546 36.60 -53.33 -80.79
CA ARG A 546 36.90 -52.10 -81.51
C ARG A 546 36.29 -50.88 -80.85
N ALA A 547 35.03 -50.98 -80.41
CA ALA A 547 34.35 -49.91 -79.71
C ALA A 547 35.08 -49.51 -78.42
N CYS A 548 35.59 -50.49 -77.66
CA CYS A 548 36.41 -50.22 -76.48
C CYS A 548 37.72 -49.51 -76.81
N GLU A 549 38.49 -50.00 -77.80
CA GLU A 549 39.75 -49.37 -78.21
C GLU A 549 39.55 -47.95 -78.77
N GLU A 550 38.47 -47.74 -79.51
CA GLU A 550 38.11 -46.44 -80.06
C GLU A 550 37.69 -45.45 -78.96
N ALA A 551 36.84 -45.87 -78.02
CA ALA A 551 36.39 -45.03 -76.92
C ALA A 551 37.55 -44.66 -75.96
N ILE A 552 38.48 -45.58 -75.70
CA ILE A 552 39.69 -45.30 -74.91
C ILE A 552 40.60 -44.26 -75.61
N ALA A 553 40.75 -44.36 -76.93
CA ALA A 553 41.54 -43.40 -77.69
C ALA A 553 40.87 -42.01 -77.71
N LYS A 554 39.57 -41.96 -78.01
CA LYS A 554 38.79 -40.72 -77.98
C LYS A 554 38.79 -40.07 -76.60
N ALA A 555 38.62 -40.85 -75.54
CA ALA A 555 38.71 -40.35 -74.17
C ALA A 555 40.05 -39.67 -73.90
N MET A 556 41.17 -40.23 -74.39
CA MET A 556 42.49 -39.60 -74.26
C MET A 556 42.54 -38.26 -75.01
N ASP A 557 42.10 -38.24 -76.27
CA ASP A 557 42.10 -37.03 -77.10
C ASP A 557 41.25 -35.91 -76.46
N HIS A 558 40.05 -36.23 -75.95
CA HIS A 558 39.20 -35.27 -75.23
C HIS A 558 39.86 -34.76 -73.94
N LEU A 559 40.55 -35.64 -73.18
CA LEU A 559 41.23 -35.27 -71.94
C LEU A 559 42.54 -34.49 -72.17
N GLU A 560 43.19 -34.62 -73.33
CA GLU A 560 44.36 -33.83 -73.69
C GLU A 560 44.00 -32.37 -73.96
N VAL A 561 42.83 -32.13 -74.57
CA VAL A 561 42.35 -30.79 -74.98
C VAL A 561 41.42 -30.16 -73.93
N GLY A 562 41.30 -30.76 -72.75
CA GLY A 562 40.58 -30.18 -71.61
C GLY A 562 39.06 -30.36 -71.63
N ARG A 563 38.52 -31.28 -72.46
CA ARG A 563 37.09 -31.58 -72.51
C ARG A 563 36.70 -32.67 -71.52
N LEU A 564 36.63 -32.30 -70.24
CA LEU A 564 36.39 -33.22 -69.13
C LEU A 564 35.13 -34.09 -69.34
N GLN A 565 33.99 -33.47 -69.66
CA GLN A 565 32.71 -34.19 -69.77
C GLN A 565 32.70 -35.19 -70.93
N GLU A 566 33.19 -34.79 -72.10
CA GLU A 566 33.31 -35.66 -73.27
C GLU A 566 34.28 -36.82 -72.99
N GLY A 567 35.41 -36.55 -72.33
CA GLY A 567 36.37 -37.58 -71.93
C GLY A 567 35.78 -38.60 -70.95
N LEU A 568 35.04 -38.14 -69.93
CA LEU A 568 34.36 -39.03 -68.96
C LEU A 568 33.24 -39.85 -69.62
N GLN A 569 32.53 -39.28 -70.59
CA GLN A 569 31.50 -40.00 -71.34
C GLN A 569 32.12 -41.14 -72.16
N GLU A 570 33.19 -40.87 -72.90
CA GLU A 570 33.93 -41.88 -73.69
C GLU A 570 34.55 -42.96 -72.78
N LEU A 571 35.01 -42.62 -71.57
CA LEU A 571 35.42 -43.61 -70.57
C LEU A 571 34.27 -44.50 -70.10
N GLY A 572 33.07 -43.94 -69.95
CA GLY A 572 31.86 -44.71 -69.65
C GLY A 572 31.45 -45.65 -70.79
N GLU A 573 31.63 -45.21 -72.04
CA GLU A 573 31.41 -46.05 -73.23
C GLU A 573 32.42 -47.20 -73.32
N ALA A 574 33.69 -46.92 -73.01
CA ALA A 574 34.73 -47.93 -72.90
C ALA A 574 34.40 -48.98 -71.83
N ASP A 575 33.98 -48.56 -70.62
CA ASP A 575 33.60 -49.50 -69.55
C ASP A 575 32.38 -50.35 -69.92
N ALA A 576 31.37 -49.76 -70.57
CA ALA A 576 30.21 -50.50 -71.05
C ALA A 576 30.59 -51.57 -72.10
N ALA A 577 31.51 -51.25 -73.01
CA ALA A 577 32.05 -52.22 -73.98
C ALA A 577 32.87 -53.33 -73.29
N MET A 578 33.72 -52.96 -72.32
CA MET A 578 34.46 -53.92 -71.50
C MET A 578 33.54 -54.88 -70.74
N GLU A 579 32.45 -54.37 -70.17
CA GLU A 579 31.48 -55.19 -69.44
C GLU A 579 30.74 -56.17 -70.36
N ARG A 580 30.38 -55.76 -71.59
CA ARG A 580 29.80 -56.69 -72.59
C ARG A 580 30.78 -57.80 -72.95
N LEU A 581 32.07 -57.49 -73.10
CA LEU A 581 33.11 -58.49 -73.36
C LEU A 581 33.31 -59.43 -72.17
N ARG A 582 33.33 -58.92 -70.93
CA ARG A 582 33.43 -59.73 -69.70
C ARG A 582 32.30 -60.74 -69.58
N ARG A 583 31.08 -60.40 -70.02
CA ARG A 583 29.92 -61.32 -70.02
C ARG A 583 30.01 -62.42 -71.08
N ARG A 584 30.83 -62.24 -72.10
CA ARG A 584 31.00 -63.17 -73.24
C ARG A 584 32.17 -64.14 -73.04
N ILE A 585 33.13 -63.78 -72.19
CA ILE A 585 34.24 -64.63 -71.72
C ILE A 585 33.73 -65.53 -70.60
#